data_AF-A0A2V2XQR1-F1
#
_entry.id   AF-A0A2V2XQR1-F1
#
_cell.length_a   1.000
_cell.length_b   1.000
_cell.length_c   1.000
_cell.angle_alpha   90.00
_cell.angle_beta   90.00
_cell.angle_gamma   90.00
#
_symmetry.space_group_name_H-M   'P 1'
#
loop_
_entity.id
_entity.type
_entity.pdbx_description
1 polymer ?
#
loop_
_entity_poly.entity_id
_entity_poly.type
_entity_poly.pdbx_seq_one_letter_code
_entity_poly.pdbx_strand_id
1 'polypeptide(L)'
;VDKGDVVRIRIDYQIEGGKIIWDPSRLSIEVFRRDKEIDNIVRSLGGAILWQEAFGKGVEYQVVKLGETLDGDLVYTLKLGDEEVGSLVVTRLDNELFIKKGAILHPSPMVFERLRISIQEGESPESVLAQKILEAQKIGRHVAEEEARKIVNYLRERVMTPPLERKVYEESQEES
;
A
#
# COMPACT_ATOMS: atom_id res chain seq x y z
N VAL A 1 -10.41 32.33 -12.02
CA VAL A 1 -9.80 31.80 -10.78
C VAL A 1 -10.49 32.52 -9.66
N ASP A 2 -11.24 31.78 -8.86
CA ASP A 2 -12.01 32.32 -7.75
C ASP A 2 -11.24 32.19 -6.43
N LYS A 3 -11.66 32.94 -5.41
CA LYS A 3 -11.12 32.80 -4.06
C LYS A 3 -11.47 31.41 -3.51
N GLY A 4 -10.46 30.56 -3.36
CA GLY A 4 -10.59 29.17 -2.91
C GLY A 4 -10.18 28.14 -3.96
N ASP A 5 -9.93 28.57 -5.21
CA ASP A 5 -9.21 27.75 -6.18
C ASP A 5 -7.73 27.66 -5.80
N VAL A 6 -7.08 26.54 -6.11
CA VAL A 6 -5.64 26.37 -5.94
C VAL A 6 -4.97 26.56 -7.29
N VAL A 7 -3.92 27.39 -7.33
CA VAL A 7 -3.15 27.65 -8.54
C VAL A 7 -1.69 27.27 -8.32
N ARG A 8 -1.10 26.55 -9.27
CA ARG A 8 0.34 26.28 -9.32
C ARG A 8 0.92 26.99 -10.53
N ILE A 9 1.81 27.95 -10.28
CA ILE A 9 2.52 28.72 -11.32
C ILE A 9 3.99 28.33 -11.28
N ARG A 10 4.55 27.92 -12.42
CA ARG A 10 5.97 27.71 -12.62
C ARG A 10 6.42 28.56 -13.79
N ILE A 11 7.50 29.31 -13.62
CA ILE A 11 8.16 30.06 -14.68
C ILE A 11 9.66 30.01 -14.44
N ASP A 12 10.41 29.77 -15.51
CA ASP A 12 11.86 29.76 -15.45
C ASP A 12 12.41 31.18 -15.52
N TYR A 13 13.57 31.39 -14.92
CA TYR A 13 14.30 32.64 -15.00
C TYR A 13 15.80 32.42 -15.04
N GLN A 14 16.50 33.44 -15.50
CA GLN A 14 17.96 33.53 -15.51
C GLN A 14 18.40 34.84 -14.86
N ILE A 15 19.63 34.88 -14.35
CA ILE A 15 20.24 36.10 -13.81
C ILE A 15 21.35 36.55 -14.75
N GLU A 16 21.15 37.69 -15.40
CA GLU A 16 22.13 38.29 -16.30
C GLU A 16 22.46 39.71 -15.85
N GLY A 17 23.75 39.99 -15.61
CA GLY A 17 24.22 41.33 -15.21
C GLY A 17 23.54 41.87 -13.92
N GLY A 18 23.19 40.98 -12.99
CA GLY A 18 22.48 41.35 -11.76
C GLY A 18 20.97 41.60 -11.94
N LYS A 19 20.40 41.32 -13.11
CA LYS A 19 18.97 41.43 -13.40
C LYS A 19 18.34 40.05 -13.56
N ILE A 20 17.10 39.90 -13.10
CA ILE A 20 16.30 38.70 -13.32
C ILE A 20 15.59 38.83 -14.67
N ILE A 21 15.83 37.89 -15.57
CA ILE A 21 15.15 37.77 -16.86
C ILE A 21 14.28 36.52 -16.81
N TRP A 22 12.96 36.73 -16.86
CA TRP A 22 11.98 35.65 -16.91
C TRP A 22 11.85 35.11 -18.33
N ASP A 23 11.64 33.80 -18.49
CA ASP A 23 11.33 33.18 -19.78
C ASP A 23 9.82 32.90 -19.89
N PRO A 24 9.04 33.76 -20.56
CA PRO A 24 7.58 33.58 -20.67
C PRO A 24 7.19 32.34 -21.45
N SER A 25 8.09 31.80 -22.30
CA SER A 25 7.81 30.61 -23.10
C SER A 25 7.71 29.35 -22.24
N ARG A 26 8.28 29.38 -21.02
CA ARG A 26 8.26 28.28 -20.04
C ARG A 26 7.26 28.49 -18.92
N LEU A 27 6.34 29.45 -19.06
CA LEU A 27 5.28 29.67 -18.09
C LEU A 27 4.27 28.51 -18.14
N SER A 28 4.15 27.80 -17.01
CA SER A 28 3.15 26.77 -16.78
C SER A 28 2.22 27.20 -15.65
N ILE A 29 0.92 27.26 -15.93
CA ILE A 29 -0.11 27.59 -14.96
C ILE A 29 -1.11 26.44 -14.91
N GLU A 30 -1.26 25.83 -13.74
CA GLU A 30 -2.31 24.86 -13.46
C GLU A 30 -3.32 25.47 -12.48
N VAL A 31 -4.60 25.23 -12.75
CA VAL A 31 -5.71 25.73 -11.93
C VAL A 31 -6.56 24.54 -11.48
N PHE A 32 -6.61 24.32 -10.17
CA PHE A 32 -7.47 23.34 -9.53
C PHE A 32 -8.69 24.07 -8.97
N ARG A 33 -9.83 23.91 -9.64
CA ARG A 33 -11.07 24.57 -9.24
C ARG A 33 -11.64 23.92 -8.00
N ARG A 34 -12.13 24.74 -7.07
CA ARG A 34 -12.82 24.24 -5.89
C ARG A 34 -14.11 23.54 -6.26
N ASP A 35 -14.27 22.30 -5.80
CA ASP A 35 -15.53 21.58 -5.87
C ASP A 35 -16.50 22.09 -4.79
N LYS A 36 -17.55 22.78 -5.21
CA LYS A 36 -18.57 23.35 -4.30
C LYS A 36 -19.57 22.30 -3.85
N GLU A 37 -19.75 21.21 -4.60
CA GLU A 37 -20.68 20.14 -4.25
C GLU A 37 -20.11 19.30 -3.11
N ILE A 38 -18.84 18.92 -3.19
CA ILE A 38 -18.15 18.20 -2.09
C ILE A 38 -18.13 19.03 -0.81
N ASP A 39 -17.90 20.35 -0.89
CA ASP A 39 -17.92 21.22 0.30
C ASP A 39 -19.28 21.20 0.99
N ASN A 40 -20.37 21.18 0.22
CA ASN A 40 -21.73 21.10 0.75
C ASN A 40 -22.03 19.72 1.35
N ILE A 41 -21.58 18.64 0.72
CA ILE A 41 -21.76 17.26 1.19
C ILE A 41 -21.02 17.04 2.53
N VAL A 42 -19.76 17.49 2.62
CA VAL A 42 -18.96 17.38 3.85
C VAL A 42 -19.56 18.21 5.00
N ARG A 43 -20.10 19.39 4.68
CA ARG A 43 -20.79 20.24 5.66
C ARG A 43 -22.13 19.66 6.10
N SER A 44 -22.92 19.08 5.19
CA SER A 44 -24.27 18.59 5.47
C SER A 44 -24.27 17.28 6.23
N LEU A 45 -23.37 16.36 5.87
CA LEU A 45 -23.20 15.09 6.59
C LEU A 45 -22.48 15.29 7.92
N GLY A 46 -21.75 16.40 8.09
CA GLY A 46 -20.91 16.66 9.25
C GLY A 46 -19.73 15.70 9.23
N GLY A 47 -18.52 16.21 9.00
CA GLY A 47 -17.32 15.37 8.83
C GLY A 47 -17.23 14.23 9.85
N ALA A 48 -17.56 14.46 11.12
CA ALA A 48 -17.55 13.44 12.17
C ALA A 48 -18.49 12.24 11.92
N ILE A 49 -19.67 12.42 11.33
CA ILE A 49 -20.62 11.32 11.04
C ILE A 49 -20.11 10.51 9.85
N LEU A 50 -19.61 11.16 8.80
CA LEU A 50 -18.90 10.48 7.69
C LEU A 50 -17.70 9.68 8.19
N TRP A 51 -16.90 10.25 9.10
CA TRP A 51 -15.77 9.54 9.71
C TRP A 51 -16.23 8.37 10.58
N GLN A 52 -17.32 8.50 11.34
CA GLN A 52 -17.84 7.39 12.15
C GLN A 52 -18.56 6.31 11.33
N GLU A 53 -19.27 6.66 10.27
CA GLU A 53 -19.92 5.66 9.40
C GLU A 53 -18.91 4.96 8.50
N ALA A 54 -17.91 5.68 7.97
CA ALA A 54 -16.86 5.10 7.13
C ALA A 54 -15.76 4.37 7.90
N PHE A 55 -15.47 4.76 9.15
CA PHE A 55 -14.34 4.19 9.92
C PHE A 55 -14.71 3.70 11.33
N GLY A 56 -15.93 3.92 11.82
CA GLY A 56 -16.31 3.59 13.21
C GLY A 56 -16.41 2.09 13.50
N LYS A 57 -16.52 1.24 12.48
CA LYS A 57 -16.44 -0.22 12.61
C LYS A 57 -15.06 -0.80 12.31
N GLY A 58 -14.10 0.03 11.90
CA GLY A 58 -12.85 -0.39 11.29
C GLY A 58 -13.06 -0.94 9.88
N VAL A 59 -11.97 -1.10 9.12
CA VAL A 59 -12.05 -1.53 7.72
C VAL A 59 -11.89 -3.04 7.63
N GLU A 60 -12.92 -3.72 7.13
CA GLU A 60 -12.88 -5.16 6.91
C GLU A 60 -12.14 -5.48 5.60
N TYR A 61 -11.05 -6.23 5.71
CA TYR A 61 -10.32 -6.74 4.55
C TYR A 61 -10.71 -8.17 4.26
N GLN A 62 -10.82 -8.50 2.99
CA GLN A 62 -10.79 -9.89 2.55
C GLN A 62 -9.33 -10.35 2.48
N VAL A 63 -9.04 -11.48 3.13
CA VAL A 63 -7.71 -12.11 3.14
C VAL A 63 -7.72 -13.27 2.15
N VAL A 64 -6.79 -13.28 1.20
CA VAL A 64 -6.71 -14.32 0.16
C VAL A 64 -5.28 -14.86 0.07
N LYS A 65 -5.10 -16.18 0.12
CA LYS A 65 -3.78 -16.81 -0.03
C LYS A 65 -3.26 -16.56 -1.46
N LEU A 66 -2.11 -15.89 -1.56
CA LEU A 66 -1.38 -15.73 -2.82
C LEU A 66 -0.55 -16.97 -3.14
N GLY A 67 0.05 -17.57 -2.12
CA GLY A 67 0.79 -18.82 -2.27
C GLY A 67 1.72 -19.06 -1.09
N GLU A 68 2.78 -19.80 -1.35
CA GLU A 68 3.74 -20.26 -0.35
C GLU A 68 5.15 -19.97 -0.85
N THR A 69 6.02 -19.51 0.05
CA THR A 69 7.42 -19.24 -0.24
C THR A 69 8.24 -20.53 -0.16
N LEU A 70 9.46 -20.51 -0.70
CA LEU A 70 10.37 -21.66 -0.65
C LEU A 70 10.70 -22.12 0.78
N ASP A 71 10.66 -21.20 1.75
CA ASP A 71 10.89 -21.46 3.17
C ASP A 71 9.62 -21.86 3.95
N GLY A 72 8.51 -22.12 3.25
CA GLY A 72 7.26 -22.60 3.84
C GLY A 72 6.39 -21.52 4.49
N ASP A 73 6.71 -20.23 4.28
CA ASP A 73 5.83 -19.15 4.71
C ASP A 73 4.64 -19.01 3.75
N LEU A 74 3.47 -18.70 4.29
CA LEU A 74 2.27 -18.40 3.53
C LEU A 74 2.21 -16.89 3.27
N VAL A 75 2.05 -16.50 2.01
CA VAL A 75 1.82 -15.09 1.66
C VAL A 75 0.36 -14.89 1.31
N TYR A 76 -0.22 -13.86 1.91
CA TYR A 76 -1.60 -13.45 1.69
C TYR A 76 -1.65 -12.05 1.08
N THR A 77 -2.68 -11.80 0.28
CA THR A 77 -3.07 -10.45 -0.16
C THR A 77 -4.28 -9.99 0.64
N LEU A 78 -4.34 -8.70 0.89
CA LEU A 78 -5.44 -8.02 1.55
C LEU A 78 -6.22 -7.24 0.50
N LYS A 79 -7.53 -7.46 0.45
CA LYS A 79 -8.43 -6.77 -0.47
C LYS A 79 -9.41 -5.89 0.27
N LEU A 80 -9.62 -4.69 -0.27
CA LEU A 80 -10.68 -3.78 0.15
C LEU A 80 -11.64 -3.59 -1.03
N GLY A 81 -12.80 -4.24 -0.95
CA GLY A 81 -13.62 -4.45 -2.14
C GLY A 81 -12.86 -5.28 -3.18
N ASP A 82 -12.76 -4.75 -4.41
CA ASP A 82 -12.06 -5.43 -5.52
C ASP A 82 -10.57 -5.08 -5.61
N GLU A 83 -10.08 -4.13 -4.80
CA GLU A 83 -8.71 -3.64 -4.87
C GLU A 83 -7.77 -4.42 -3.94
N GLU A 84 -6.60 -4.82 -4.45
CA GLU A 84 -5.52 -5.38 -3.64
C GLU A 84 -4.70 -4.28 -2.97
N VAL A 85 -4.91 -4.11 -1.68
CA VAL A 85 -4.41 -2.95 -0.92
C VAL A 85 -3.33 -3.32 0.09
N GLY A 86 -2.94 -4.59 0.20
CA GLY A 86 -1.91 -5.00 1.15
C GLY A 86 -1.43 -6.43 0.96
N SER A 87 -0.39 -6.77 1.69
CA SER A 87 0.13 -8.14 1.74
C SER A 87 0.75 -8.43 3.09
N LEU A 88 0.69 -9.69 3.51
CA LEU A 88 1.36 -10.17 4.69
C LEU A 88 1.99 -11.54 4.46
N VAL A 89 3.02 -11.83 5.24
CA VAL A 89 3.66 -13.14 5.30
C VAL A 89 3.48 -13.75 6.68
N VAL A 90 3.05 -15.00 6.69
CA VAL A 90 2.62 -15.75 7.87
C VAL A 90 3.36 -17.07 7.93
N THR A 91 3.94 -17.38 9.07
CA THR A 91 4.40 -18.74 9.37
C THR A 91 3.28 -19.46 10.11
N ARG A 92 2.84 -20.61 9.57
CA ARG A 92 1.88 -21.47 10.25
C ARG A 92 2.61 -22.37 11.24
N LEU A 93 2.14 -22.34 12.48
CA LEU A 93 2.52 -23.27 13.56
C LEU A 93 1.29 -24.14 13.87
N ASP A 94 1.44 -25.15 14.73
CA ASP A 94 0.38 -26.12 15.02
C ASP A 94 -0.97 -25.44 15.33
N ASN A 95 -0.99 -24.60 16.37
CA ASN A 95 -2.20 -23.88 16.83
C ASN A 95 -2.01 -22.35 16.81
N GLU A 96 -1.06 -21.85 16.02
CA GLU A 96 -0.81 -20.42 15.91
C GLU A 96 -0.48 -20.00 14.47
N LEU A 97 -0.85 -18.76 14.15
CA LEU A 97 -0.35 -18.03 12.98
C LEU A 97 0.57 -16.92 13.47
N PHE A 98 1.80 -16.93 12.97
CA PHE A 98 2.76 -15.87 13.25
C PHE A 98 2.91 -14.96 12.04
N ILE A 99 2.37 -13.74 12.13
CA ILE A 99 2.60 -12.70 11.14
C ILE A 99 4.02 -12.18 11.32
N LYS A 100 4.95 -12.59 10.45
CA LYS A 100 6.32 -12.08 10.44
C LYS A 100 6.33 -10.60 10.07
N LYS A 101 5.61 -10.24 9.00
CA LYS A 101 5.49 -8.86 8.50
C LYS A 101 4.26 -8.70 7.61
N GLY A 102 3.62 -7.55 7.67
CA GLY A 102 2.54 -7.16 6.77
C GLY A 102 2.49 -5.65 6.58
N ALA A 103 1.92 -5.24 5.45
CA ALA A 103 1.70 -3.85 5.11
C ALA A 103 0.38 -3.66 4.36
N ILE A 104 -0.22 -2.49 4.57
CA ILE A 104 -1.47 -2.02 3.96
C ILE A 104 -1.23 -0.63 3.38
N LEU A 105 -1.82 -0.35 2.22
CA LEU A 105 -1.78 0.94 1.53
C LEU A 105 -3.03 1.78 1.83
N HIS A 106 -4.20 1.14 1.84
CA HIS A 106 -5.51 1.81 1.98
C HIS A 106 -6.32 1.22 3.14
N PRO A 107 -7.07 2.05 3.90
CA PRO A 107 -7.28 3.49 3.68
C PRO A 107 -6.13 4.37 4.18
N SER A 108 -5.23 3.83 5.00
CA SER A 108 -4.05 4.54 5.49
C SER A 108 -2.84 3.61 5.41
N PRO A 109 -1.68 4.09 4.92
CA PRO A 109 -0.48 3.27 4.85
C PRO A 109 0.02 2.86 6.23
N MET A 110 0.17 1.55 6.43
CA MET A 110 0.50 0.97 7.73
C MET A 110 1.39 -0.27 7.59
N VAL A 111 2.21 -0.50 8.61
CA VAL A 111 3.06 -1.70 8.73
C VAL A 111 2.83 -2.33 10.10
N PHE A 112 2.75 -3.65 10.13
CA PHE A 112 2.66 -4.46 11.34
C PHE A 112 3.56 -5.68 11.21
N GLU A 113 4.10 -6.13 12.34
CA GLU A 113 5.04 -7.24 12.38
C GLU A 113 4.99 -7.95 13.73
N ARG A 114 5.48 -9.18 13.74
CA ARG A 114 5.66 -10.00 14.95
C ARG A 114 4.36 -10.21 15.74
N LEU A 115 3.24 -10.37 15.05
CA LEU A 115 1.95 -10.66 15.69
C LEU A 115 1.77 -12.18 15.78
N ARG A 116 1.49 -12.67 16.98
CA ARG A 116 1.09 -14.06 17.23
C ARG A 116 -0.41 -14.13 17.38
N ILE A 117 -1.02 -15.08 16.71
CA ILE A 117 -2.46 -15.27 16.68
C ILE A 117 -2.74 -16.73 16.95
N SER A 118 -3.43 -17.03 18.04
CA SER A 118 -3.93 -18.37 18.30
C SER A 118 -5.03 -18.71 17.30
N ILE A 119 -4.99 -19.92 16.75
CA ILE A 119 -6.03 -20.45 15.87
C ILE A 119 -6.66 -21.68 16.55
N GLN A 120 -7.98 -21.68 16.67
CA GLN A 120 -8.72 -22.82 17.22
C GLN A 120 -8.97 -23.88 16.14
N GLU A 121 -9.22 -25.11 16.58
CA GLU A 121 -9.52 -26.20 15.66
C GLU A 121 -10.81 -25.92 14.87
N GLY A 122 -10.73 -26.02 13.54
CA GLY A 122 -11.84 -25.73 12.63
C GLY A 122 -11.96 -24.28 12.17
N GLU A 123 -11.17 -23.34 12.71
CA GLU A 123 -11.14 -21.96 12.21
C GLU A 123 -10.37 -21.86 10.87
N SER A 124 -10.85 -20.99 9.98
CA SER A 124 -10.13 -20.63 8.75
C SER A 124 -9.00 -19.64 9.09
N PRO A 125 -7.76 -19.90 8.64
CA PRO A 125 -6.66 -18.94 8.77
C PRO A 125 -6.99 -17.55 8.22
N GLU A 126 -7.69 -17.49 7.09
CA GLU A 126 -8.08 -16.25 6.42
C GLU A 126 -9.03 -15.42 7.29
N SER A 127 -10.03 -16.07 7.91
CA SER A 127 -10.99 -15.41 8.79
C SER A 127 -10.32 -14.85 10.05
N VAL A 128 -9.45 -15.66 10.67
CA VAL A 128 -8.70 -15.28 11.88
C VAL A 128 -7.74 -14.12 11.59
N LEU A 129 -7.05 -14.15 10.45
CA LEU A 129 -6.18 -13.06 10.00
C LEU A 129 -6.98 -11.79 9.74
N ALA A 130 -8.15 -11.86 9.11
CA ALA A 130 -8.99 -10.70 8.83
C ALA A 130 -9.38 -9.96 10.13
N GLN A 131 -9.83 -10.72 11.15
CA GLN A 131 -10.18 -10.17 12.45
C GLN A 131 -8.98 -9.53 13.16
N LYS A 132 -7.83 -10.21 13.15
CA LYS A 132 -6.63 -9.67 13.80
C LYS A 132 -6.02 -8.48 13.09
N ILE A 133 -6.15 -8.38 11.77
CA ILE A 133 -5.73 -7.19 11.03
C ILE A 133 -6.60 -5.99 11.42
N LEU A 134 -7.92 -6.18 11.55
CA LEU A 134 -8.84 -5.14 12.03
C LEU A 134 -8.45 -4.62 13.43
N GLU A 135 -8.06 -5.52 14.34
CA GLU A 135 -7.51 -5.12 15.64
C GLU A 135 -6.15 -4.42 15.51
N ALA A 136 -5.26 -4.95 14.67
CA ALA A 136 -3.93 -4.40 14.43
C ALA A 136 -3.98 -2.99 13.81
N GLN A 137 -5.05 -2.62 13.11
CA GLN A 137 -5.23 -1.23 12.63
C GLN A 137 -5.22 -0.20 13.76
N LYS A 138 -5.61 -0.59 14.98
CA LYS A 138 -5.64 0.33 16.13
C LYS A 138 -4.25 0.60 16.74
N ILE A 139 -3.29 -0.29 16.49
CA ILE A 139 -1.96 -0.28 17.13
C ILE A 139 -0.80 -0.27 16.12
N GLY A 140 -1.09 -0.45 14.82
CA GLY A 140 -0.09 -0.54 13.78
C GLY A 140 0.66 0.77 13.56
N ARG A 141 1.89 0.66 13.06
CA ARG A 141 2.72 1.83 12.79
C ARG A 141 2.30 2.45 11.45
N HIS A 142 1.77 3.66 11.49
CA HIS A 142 1.52 4.45 10.28
C HIS A 142 2.83 4.89 9.65
N VAL A 143 2.91 4.78 8.33
CA VAL A 143 4.13 5.07 7.55
C VAL A 143 3.80 5.89 6.32
N ALA A 144 4.83 6.32 5.58
CA ALA A 144 4.62 6.88 4.25
C ALA A 144 4.13 5.78 3.29
N GLU A 145 3.28 6.15 2.32
CA GLU A 145 2.75 5.22 1.32
C GLU A 145 3.85 4.45 0.58
N GLU A 146 4.94 5.13 0.22
CA GLU A 146 6.08 4.55 -0.46
C GLU A 146 6.77 3.44 0.36
N GLU A 147 6.85 3.59 1.69
CA GLU A 147 7.41 2.57 2.57
C GLU A 147 6.50 1.32 2.62
N ALA A 148 5.20 1.52 2.80
CA ALA A 148 4.23 0.44 2.79
C ALA A 148 4.23 -0.30 1.44
N ARG A 149 4.25 0.44 0.32
CA ARG A 149 4.26 -0.10 -1.05
C ARG A 149 5.48 -0.97 -1.31
N LYS A 150 6.66 -0.53 -0.88
CA LYS A 150 7.89 -1.34 -0.96
C LYS A 150 7.74 -2.68 -0.25
N ILE A 151 7.16 -2.67 0.96
CA ILE A 151 6.94 -3.90 1.73
C ILE A 151 5.91 -4.80 1.04
N VAL A 152 4.78 -4.24 0.58
CA VAL A 152 3.75 -5.01 -0.14
C VAL A 152 4.35 -5.72 -1.36
N ASN A 153 5.08 -4.99 -2.20
CA ASN A 153 5.67 -5.56 -3.41
C ASN A 153 6.71 -6.64 -3.08
N TYR A 154 7.62 -6.36 -2.13
CA TYR A 154 8.61 -7.33 -1.67
C TYR A 154 7.98 -8.65 -1.19
N LEU A 155 6.87 -8.58 -0.45
CA LEU A 155 6.19 -9.79 0.04
C LEU A 155 5.55 -10.59 -1.10
N ARG A 156 4.95 -9.92 -2.08
CA ARG A 156 4.31 -10.56 -3.24
C ARG A 156 5.34 -11.23 -4.15
N GLU A 157 6.48 -10.59 -4.38
CA GLU A 157 7.57 -11.12 -5.21
C GLU A 157 8.12 -12.46 -4.69
N ARG A 158 8.06 -12.70 -3.36
CA ARG A 158 8.50 -13.97 -2.74
C ARG A 158 7.74 -15.20 -3.21
N VAL A 159 6.53 -15.03 -3.75
CA VAL A 159 5.71 -16.13 -4.29
C VAL A 159 5.70 -16.13 -5.82
N MET A 160 5.94 -14.97 -6.45
CA MET A 160 5.85 -14.78 -7.89
C MET A 160 7.21 -14.88 -8.62
N THR A 161 8.28 -15.37 -7.99
CA THR A 161 9.59 -15.46 -8.65
C THR A 161 9.60 -16.60 -9.67
N PRO A 162 9.70 -16.32 -10.99
CA PRO A 162 9.85 -17.37 -11.99
C PRO A 162 11.20 -18.10 -11.78
N PRO A 163 11.26 -19.42 -12.04
CA PRO A 163 12.50 -20.19 -11.89
C PRO A 163 13.62 -19.62 -12.79
N LEU A 164 14.86 -19.64 -12.30
CA LEU A 164 16.03 -19.24 -13.09
C LEU A 164 16.11 -20.13 -14.34
N GLU A 165 16.16 -19.51 -15.53
CA GLU A 165 16.48 -20.24 -16.75
C GLU A 165 17.89 -20.84 -16.64
N ARG A 166 17.99 -22.16 -16.80
CA ARG A 166 19.28 -22.86 -16.80
C ARG A 166 20.05 -22.43 -18.04
N LYS A 167 21.07 -21.56 -17.86
CA LYS A 167 22.09 -21.37 -18.88
C LYS A 167 22.85 -22.68 -19.05
N VAL A 168 22.61 -23.37 -20.16
CA VAL A 168 23.48 -24.45 -20.61
C VAL A 168 24.74 -23.77 -21.11
N TYR A 169 25.80 -23.84 -20.32
CA TYR A 169 27.12 -23.49 -20.80
C TYR A 169 27.58 -24.66 -21.67
N GLU A 170 27.61 -24.46 -22.98
CA GLU A 170 28.29 -25.39 -23.87
C GLU A 170 29.78 -25.38 -23.46
N GLU A 171 30.23 -26.49 -22.89
CA GLU A 171 31.66 -26.74 -22.73
C GLU A 171 32.25 -26.76 -24.14
N SER A 172 32.94 -25.68 -24.52
CA SER A 172 33.75 -25.64 -25.72
C SER A 172 34.77 -26.76 -25.61
N GLN A 173 34.59 -27.81 -26.41
CA GLN A 173 35.60 -28.84 -26.57
C GLN A 173 36.86 -28.18 -27.10
N GLU A 174 37.90 -28.15 -26.27
CA GLU A 174 39.27 -27.88 -26.71
C GLU A 174 39.67 -29.01 -27.66
N GLU A 175 39.58 -28.77 -28.97
CA GLU A 175 40.20 -29.64 -29.96
C GLU A 175 41.73 -29.56 -29.81
N SER A 176 42.33 -30.71 -29.52
CA SER A 176 43.78 -30.96 -29.55
C SER A 176 44.25 -31.35 -30.94
#